data_AF-V2VWE5-F1
#
_entry.id   AF-V2VWE5-F1
#
_cell.length_a   1.000
_cell.length_b   1.000
_cell.length_c   1.000
_cell.angle_alpha   90.00
_cell.angle_beta   90.00
_cell.angle_gamma   90.00
#
_symmetry.space_group_name_H-M   'P 1'
#
loop_
_entity.id
_entity.type
_entity.pdbx_description
1 polymer ?
#
loop_
_entity_poly.entity_id
_entity_poly.type
_entity_poly.pdbx_seq_one_letter_code
_entity_poly.pdbx_strand_id
1 'polypeptide(L)' 'MKKTIIGALAVSTLLLSACSTSQPMWRKAGITPHDVNNALAKCRYDVGLAKVNQNEKAEMIQDCMMAQGFRYTY' A
#
# COMPACT_ATOMS: atom_id res chain seq x y z
N MET A 1 -22.52 -27.37 34.70
CA MET A 1 -21.09 -27.11 34.45
C MET A 1 -20.68 -27.34 32.99
N LYS A 2 -21.11 -28.41 32.29
CA LYS A 2 -20.79 -28.65 30.86
C LYS A 2 -21.36 -27.61 29.88
N LYS A 3 -22.57 -27.08 30.13
CA LYS A 3 -23.24 -26.10 29.25
C LYS A 3 -22.56 -24.71 29.23
N THR A 4 -21.91 -24.32 30.32
CA THR A 4 -21.20 -23.04 30.44
C THR A 4 -19.87 -23.02 29.67
N ILE A 5 -19.24 -24.19 29.47
CA ILE A 5 -17.98 -24.31 28.72
C ILE A 5 -18.21 -24.12 27.21
N ILE A 6 -19.36 -24.57 26.70
CA ILE A 6 -19.71 -24.44 25.27
C ILE A 6 -19.95 -22.96 24.90
N GLY A 7 -20.54 -22.17 25.80
CA GLY A 7 -20.77 -20.73 25.58
C GLY A 7 -19.48 -19.90 25.53
N ALA A 8 -18.46 -20.26 26.32
CA ALA A 8 -17.19 -19.56 26.35
C ALA A 8 -16.35 -19.76 25.07
N LEU A 9 -16.45 -20.93 24.42
CA LEU A 9 -15.75 -21.19 23.16
C LEU A 9 -16.33 -20.38 21.99
N ALA A 10 -17.67 -20.19 21.94
CA ALA A 10 -18.33 -19.50 20.83
C ALA A 10 -18.04 -17.98 20.79
N VAL A 11 -17.80 -17.36 21.93
CA VAL A 11 -17.46 -15.92 22.01
C VAL A 11 -16.04 -15.64 21.52
N SER A 12 -15.12 -16.61 21.66
CA SER A 12 -13.70 -16.43 21.30
C SER A 12 -13.48 -16.43 19.77
N THR A 13 -14.34 -17.10 19.00
CA THR A 13 -14.23 -17.15 17.53
C THR A 13 -14.72 -15.88 16.82
N LEU A 14 -15.53 -15.05 17.49
CA LEU A 14 -16.06 -13.80 16.93
C LEU A 14 -15.07 -12.63 16.99
N LEU A 15 -13.97 -12.76 17.74
CA LEU A 15 -12.95 -11.72 17.91
C LEU A 15 -11.79 -11.82 16.89
N LEU A 16 -11.81 -12.81 15.98
CA LEU A 16 -10.75 -13.07 15.01
C LEU A 16 -10.97 -12.40 13.63
N SER A 17 -12.01 -11.58 13.46
CA SER A 17 -12.16 -10.69 12.30
C SER A 17 -11.23 -9.47 12.43
N ALA A 18 -9.93 -9.72 12.63
CA ALA A 18 -8.91 -8.68 12.62
C ALA A 18 -8.71 -8.19 11.19
N CYS A 19 -8.97 -6.89 10.99
CA CYS A 19 -8.82 -6.13 9.75
C CYS A 19 -7.64 -6.57 8.86
N SER A 20 -7.96 -7.13 7.69
CA SER A 20 -7.10 -7.03 6.50
C SER A 20 -7.19 -5.60 5.98
N THR A 21 -6.55 -4.64 6.66
CA THR A 21 -6.38 -3.29 6.11
C THR A 21 -5.35 -3.40 4.99
N SER A 22 -5.80 -3.20 3.76
CA SER A 22 -4.91 -3.14 2.62
C SER A 22 -4.08 -1.85 2.76
N GLN A 23 -2.75 -2.00 2.74
CA GLN A 23 -1.86 -0.85 2.83
C GLN A 23 -1.80 -0.15 1.48
N PRO A 24 -1.85 1.19 1.45
CA PRO A 24 -1.81 1.92 0.21
C PRO A 24 -0.49 1.66 -0.50
N MET A 25 -0.58 1.28 -1.77
CA MET A 25 0.58 0.97 -2.60
C MET A 25 0.35 1.32 -4.06
N TRP A 26 1.45 1.53 -4.77
CA TRP A 26 1.45 1.69 -6.22
C TRP A 26 1.17 0.35 -6.89
N ARG A 27 0.17 0.32 -7.78
CA ARG A 27 -0.20 -0.87 -8.55
C ARG A 27 -0.32 -0.55 -10.03
N LYS A 28 -0.02 -1.55 -10.85
CA LYS A 28 -0.27 -1.58 -12.29
C LYS A 28 -0.40 -3.06 -12.70
N ALA A 29 -1.28 -3.36 -13.64
CA ALA A 29 -1.58 -4.74 -14.00
C ALA A 29 -0.37 -5.42 -14.67
N GLY A 30 -0.10 -6.67 -14.30
CA GLY A 30 0.92 -7.50 -14.95
C GLY A 30 2.37 -7.19 -14.58
N ILE A 31 2.64 -6.51 -13.46
CA ILE A 31 4.00 -6.18 -13.02
C ILE A 31 4.25 -6.59 -11.58
N THR A 32 5.50 -6.95 -11.30
CA THR A 32 5.88 -7.47 -9.99
C THR A 32 6.06 -6.33 -8.98
N PRO A 33 6.02 -6.62 -7.66
CA PRO A 33 6.38 -5.64 -6.64
C PRO A 33 7.79 -5.07 -6.82
N HIS A 34 8.72 -5.87 -7.36
CA HIS A 34 10.06 -5.38 -7.70
C HIS A 34 10.03 -4.33 -8.82
N ASP A 35 9.21 -4.53 -9.85
CA ASP A 35 9.06 -3.54 -10.94
C ASP A 35 8.43 -2.24 -10.44
N VAL A 36 7.45 -2.32 -9.53
CA VAL A 36 6.87 -1.14 -8.86
C VAL A 36 7.95 -0.37 -8.11
N ASN A 37 8.80 -1.06 -7.34
CA ASN A 37 9.86 -0.44 -6.58
C ASN A 37 10.93 0.20 -7.48
N ASN A 38 11.27 -0.45 -8.59
CA ASN A 38 12.20 0.09 -9.59
C ASN A 38 11.64 1.38 -10.22
N ALA A 39 10.37 1.39 -10.60
CA ALA A 39 9.71 2.58 -11.14
C ALA A 39 9.67 3.74 -10.14
N LEU A 40 9.35 3.44 -8.87
CA LEU A 40 9.33 4.45 -7.81
C LEU A 40 10.72 5.01 -7.51
N ALA A 41 11.74 4.15 -7.48
CA ALA A 41 13.13 4.57 -7.31
C ALA A 41 13.59 5.47 -8.47
N LYS A 42 13.20 5.13 -9.71
CA LYS A 42 13.47 5.97 -10.87
C LYS A 42 12.83 7.35 -10.75
N CYS A 43 11.54 7.43 -10.39
CA CYS A 43 10.87 8.71 -10.19
C CYS A 43 11.55 9.57 -9.13
N ARG A 44 11.93 8.97 -8.00
CA ARG A 44 12.66 9.68 -6.93
C ARG A 44 14.00 10.23 -7.42
N TYR A 45 14.72 9.46 -8.23
CA TYR A 45 15.99 9.88 -8.80
C TYR A 45 15.81 11.05 -9.78
N ASP A 46 14.92 10.90 -10.76
CA ASP A 46 14.68 11.92 -11.79
C ASP A 46 14.21 13.25 -11.17
N VAL A 47 13.24 13.21 -10.24
CA VAL A 47 12.75 14.39 -9.52
C VAL A 47 13.85 14.99 -8.63
N GLY A 48 14.68 14.14 -8.02
CA GLY A 48 15.84 14.59 -7.24
C GLY A 48 16.84 15.41 -8.05
N LEU A 49 17.04 15.06 -9.33
CA LEU A 49 17.91 15.79 -10.26
C LEU A 49 17.32 17.14 -10.70
N ALA A 50 15.99 17.26 -10.74
CA ALA A 50 15.29 18.47 -11.21
C ALA A 50 15.40 19.68 -10.26
N LYS A 51 16.07 19.56 -9.11
CA LYS A 51 16.26 20.62 -8.09
C LYS A 51 14.95 21.30 -7.63
N VAL A 52 13.86 20.57 -7.64
CA VAL A 52 12.53 21.05 -7.19
C VAL A 52 12.48 21.19 -5.67
N ASN A 53 11.61 22.07 -5.17
CA ASN A 53 11.47 22.30 -3.74
C ASN A 53 10.84 21.05 -3.05
N GLN A 54 11.04 20.89 -1.75
CA GLN A 54 10.58 19.68 -1.04
C GLN A 54 9.07 19.49 -1.09
N ASN A 55 8.32 20.59 -1.17
CA ASN A 55 6.85 20.56 -1.22
C ASN A 55 6.35 20.00 -2.56
N GLU A 56 7.04 20.32 -3.66
CA GLU A 56 6.74 19.83 -5.01
C GLU A 56 7.24 18.40 -5.24
N LYS A 57 8.27 17.94 -4.51
CA LYS A 57 8.86 16.61 -4.72
C LYS A 57 7.86 15.48 -4.62
N ALA A 58 6.98 15.52 -3.62
CA ALA A 58 6.00 14.47 -3.41
C ALA A 58 4.98 14.41 -4.56
N GLU A 59 4.48 15.57 -4.98
CA GLU A 59 3.55 15.72 -6.10
C GLU A 59 4.21 15.26 -7.42
N MET A 60 5.44 15.68 -7.68
CA MET A 60 6.16 15.26 -8.89
C MET A 60 6.49 13.76 -8.92
N ILE A 61 6.79 13.13 -7.78
CA ILE A 61 6.95 11.67 -7.71
C ILE A 61 5.61 10.99 -8.02
N GLN A 62 4.50 11.52 -7.50
CA GLN A 62 3.16 11.02 -7.79
C GLN A 62 2.84 11.12 -9.28
N ASP A 63 3.08 12.28 -9.89
CA ASP A 63 2.86 12.54 -11.31
C ASP A 63 3.73 11.63 -12.18
N CYS A 64 4.99 11.46 -11.83
CA CYS A 64 5.90 10.53 -12.52
C CYS A 64 5.39 9.08 -12.50
N MET A 65 4.88 8.61 -11.35
CA MET A 65 4.29 7.27 -11.24
C MET A 65 3.00 7.15 -12.06
N MET A 66 2.14 8.17 -12.02
CA MET A 66 0.90 8.20 -12.80
C MET A 66 1.15 8.24 -14.31
N ALA A 67 2.17 8.98 -14.76
CA ALA A 67 2.60 9.07 -16.16
C ALA A 67 3.11 7.71 -16.69
N GLN A 68 3.72 6.90 -15.82
CA GLN A 68 4.11 5.52 -16.14
C GLN A 68 2.93 4.52 -16.09
N GLY A 69 1.72 4.99 -15.77
CA GLY A 69 0.49 4.20 -15.72
C GLY A 69 0.23 3.50 -14.39
N PHE A 70 0.96 3.84 -13.33
CA PHE A 70 0.66 3.32 -11.99
C PHE A 70 -0.52 4.08 -11.37
N ARG A 71 -1.20 3.43 -10.42
CA ARG A 71 -2.26 4.01 -9.60
C ARG A 71 -1.97 3.75 -8.14
N TYR A 72 -2.21 4.76 -7.30
CA TYR A 72 -2.09 4.61 -5.85
C TYR A 72 -3.42 4.08 -5.34
N THR A 73 -3.41 2.84 -4.85
CA THR A 73 -4.63 2.13 -4.41
C THR A 73 -4.46 1.67 -2.98
N TYR A 74 -5.55 1.74 -2.22
CA TYR A 74 -5.62 1.18 -0.87
C TYR A 74 -5.59 -0.34 -0.91
#